data_AF-A0A8H9F7M7-F1
#
_entry.id   AF-A0A8H9F7M7-F1
#
_cell.length_a   1.000
_cell.length_b   1.000
_cell.length_c   1.000
_cell.angle_alpha   90.00
_cell.angle_beta   90.00
_cell.angle_gamma   90.00
#
_symmetry.space_group_name_H-M   'P 1'
#
loop_
_entity.id
_entity.type
_entity.pdbx_description
1 polymer ?
#
loop_
_entity_poly.entity_id
_entity_poly.type
_entity_poly.pdbx_seq_one_letter_code
_entity_poly.pdbx_strand_id
1 'polypeptide(L)'
;MTVSNFSIENHINRQNWHSLLLEAILNAIFALLKMKQLDKAKELVDGFYTMKFNENFIVEQIRINFMTSLIQYTSTKDKSEIQSQLLSIKNLGLDHLYNDLKFAANQIFSLY
;
A
#
# COMPACT_ATOMS: atom_id res chain seq x y z
N MET A 1 -9.50 -27.38 -26.37
CA MET A 1 -8.76 -26.56 -25.37
C MET A 1 -7.41 -27.20 -25.13
N THR A 2 -6.32 -26.55 -25.53
CA THR A 2 -4.96 -27.00 -25.24
C THR A 2 -4.53 -26.51 -23.86
N VAL A 3 -3.70 -27.30 -23.16
CA VAL A 3 -3.16 -27.02 -21.83
C VAL A 3 -2.46 -25.64 -21.75
N SER A 4 -1.97 -25.14 -22.88
CA SER A 4 -1.38 -23.79 -23.04
C SER A 4 -2.37 -22.65 -22.79
N ASN A 5 -3.64 -22.80 -23.16
CA ASN A 5 -4.62 -21.72 -22.98
C ASN A 5 -5.10 -21.65 -21.53
N PHE A 6 -5.21 -22.82 -20.87
CA PHE A 6 -5.62 -22.91 -19.46
C PHE A 6 -4.58 -22.32 -18.49
N SER A 7 -3.29 -22.46 -18.78
CA SER A 7 -2.24 -21.87 -17.93
C SER A 7 -2.16 -20.35 -18.07
N ILE A 8 -2.32 -19.82 -19.29
CA ILE A 8 -2.33 -18.36 -19.56
C ILE A 8 -3.54 -17.69 -18.89
N GLU A 9 -4.74 -18.25 -19.05
CA GLU A 9 -5.96 -17.72 -18.40
C GLU A 9 -5.85 -17.72 -16.87
N ASN A 10 -5.27 -18.77 -16.26
CA ASN A 10 -5.08 -18.82 -14.82
C ASN A 10 -4.01 -17.84 -14.31
N HIS A 11 -2.92 -17.64 -15.06
CA HIS A 11 -1.91 -16.63 -14.70
C HIS A 11 -2.48 -15.20 -14.75
N ILE A 12 -3.26 -14.89 -15.79
CA ILE A 12 -3.95 -13.59 -15.93
C ILE A 12 -4.97 -13.39 -14.81
N ASN A 13 -5.78 -14.41 -14.50
CA ASN A 13 -6.73 -14.34 -13.40
C ASN A 13 -6.03 -14.15 -12.04
N ARG A 14 -4.91 -14.83 -11.79
CA ARG A 14 -4.18 -14.72 -10.52
C ARG A 14 -3.59 -13.33 -10.29
N GLN A 15 -3.05 -12.69 -11.33
CA GLN A 15 -2.57 -11.30 -11.24
C GLN A 15 -3.71 -10.31 -10.96
N ASN A 16 -4.87 -10.51 -11.59
CA ASN A 16 -6.04 -9.66 -11.35
C ASN A 16 -6.57 -9.78 -9.92
N TRP A 17 -6.72 -11.01 -9.41
CA TRP A 17 -7.14 -11.23 -8.01
C TRP A 17 -6.15 -10.68 -7.00
N HIS A 18 -4.85 -10.78 -7.30
CA HIS A 18 -3.81 -10.22 -6.45
C HIS A 18 -3.91 -8.69 -6.35
N SER A 19 -4.00 -8.00 -7.50
CA SER A 19 -4.15 -6.55 -7.54
C SER A 19 -5.43 -6.10 -6.81
N LEU A 20 -6.56 -6.75 -7.04
CA LEU A 20 -7.82 -6.44 -6.36
C LEU A 20 -7.73 -6.60 -4.84
N LEU A 21 -7.11 -7.68 -4.36
CA LEU A 21 -6.94 -7.94 -2.94
C LEU A 21 -6.03 -6.90 -2.29
N LEU A 22 -4.93 -6.53 -2.95
CA LEU A 22 -4.04 -5.48 -2.46
C LEU A 22 -4.75 -4.13 -2.37
N GLU A 23 -5.46 -3.73 -3.43
CA GLU A 23 -6.22 -2.48 -3.41
C GLU A 23 -7.26 -2.45 -2.29
N ALA A 24 -7.97 -3.57 -2.08
CA ALA A 24 -8.92 -3.69 -0.98
C ALA A 24 -8.25 -3.52 0.39
N ILE A 25 -7.09 -4.15 0.60
CA ILE A 25 -6.33 -4.05 1.86
C ILE A 25 -5.83 -2.62 2.08
N LEU A 26 -5.21 -2.00 1.07
CA LEU A 26 -4.69 -0.63 1.17
C LEU A 26 -5.81 0.39 1.43
N ASN A 27 -6.94 0.26 0.74
CA ASN A 27 -8.10 1.11 0.95
C ASN A 27 -8.70 0.93 2.35
N ALA A 28 -8.75 -0.31 2.85
CA ALA A 28 -9.22 -0.60 4.20
C ALA A 28 -8.30 0.01 5.27
N ILE A 29 -6.97 -0.15 5.14
CA ILE A 29 -6.01 0.49 6.06
C ILE A 29 -6.21 2.00 6.08
N PHE A 30 -6.29 2.63 4.90
CA PHE A 30 -6.47 4.07 4.78
C PHE A 30 -7.80 4.55 5.39
N ALA A 31 -8.89 3.82 5.16
CA ALA A 31 -10.19 4.12 5.77
C ALA A 31 -10.13 4.02 7.31
N LEU A 32 -9.51 2.96 7.84
CA LEU A 32 -9.34 2.77 9.28
C LEU A 32 -8.52 3.90 9.92
N LEU A 33 -7.46 4.37 9.24
CA LEU A 33 -6.70 5.56 9.66
C LEU A 33 -7.61 6.80 9.73
N LYS A 34 -8.41 7.07 8.69
CA LYS A 34 -9.34 8.21 8.68
C LYS A 34 -10.41 8.12 9.77
N MET A 35 -10.84 6.91 10.11
CA MET A 35 -11.79 6.63 11.19
C MET A 35 -11.17 6.59 12.59
N LYS A 36 -9.86 6.87 12.70
CA LYS A 36 -9.09 6.80 13.95
C LYS A 36 -9.05 5.42 14.63
N GLN A 37 -9.20 4.34 13.85
CA GLN A 37 -9.10 2.96 14.32
C GLN A 37 -7.68 2.43 14.12
N LEU A 38 -6.72 3.01 14.84
CA LEU A 38 -5.29 2.77 14.66
C LEU A 38 -4.88 1.32 14.90
N ASP A 39 -5.40 0.68 15.95
CA ASP A 39 -5.06 -0.71 16.29
C ASP A 39 -5.46 -1.68 15.17
N LYS A 40 -6.62 -1.45 14.54
CA LYS A 40 -7.10 -2.28 13.42
C LYS A 40 -6.32 -2.02 12.14
N ALA A 41 -5.94 -0.76 11.88
CA ALA A 41 -5.08 -0.43 10.75
C ALA A 41 -3.73 -1.14 10.87
N LYS A 42 -3.17 -1.16 12.08
CA LYS A 42 -1.94 -1.88 12.40
C LYS A 42 -2.09 -3.39 12.24
N GLU A 43 -3.13 -3.99 12.81
CA GLU A 43 -3.42 -5.42 12.67
C GLU A 43 -3.49 -5.84 11.19
N LEU A 44 -4.12 -5.03 10.34
CA LEU A 44 -4.26 -5.31 8.92
C LEU A 44 -2.92 -5.20 8.16
N VAL A 45 -2.08 -4.23 8.50
CA VAL A 45 -0.71 -4.10 7.96
C VAL A 45 0.17 -5.28 8.40
N ASP A 46 0.14 -5.63 9.69
CA ASP A 46 0.90 -6.75 10.22
C ASP A 46 0.45 -8.06 9.54
N GLY A 47 -0.87 -8.24 9.40
CA GLY A 47 -1.46 -9.35 8.64
C GLY A 47 -0.96 -9.42 7.20
N PHE A 48 -0.88 -8.29 6.49
CA PHE A 48 -0.35 -8.25 5.13
C PHE A 48 1.09 -8.77 5.04
N TYR A 49 1.97 -8.36 5.96
CA TYR A 49 3.35 -8.85 5.99
C TYR A 49 3.46 -10.37 6.22
N THR A 50 2.49 -10.98 6.90
CA THR A 50 2.46 -12.44 7.10
C THR A 50 1.99 -13.23 5.87
N MET A 51 1.26 -12.60 4.95
CA MET A 51 0.64 -13.29 3.80
C MET A 51 1.66 -13.73 2.73
N LYS A 52 2.96 -13.42 2.89
CA LYS A 52 4.03 -13.74 1.92
C LYS A 52 3.63 -13.41 0.48
N PHE A 53 2.96 -12.28 0.29
CA PHE A 53 2.71 -11.77 -1.06
C PHE A 53 4.07 -11.60 -1.74
N ASN A 54 4.19 -12.19 -2.92
CA ASN A 54 5.42 -12.37 -3.69
C ASN A 54 6.40 -11.18 -3.54
N GLU A 55 7.65 -11.47 -3.19
CA GLU A 55 8.77 -10.51 -3.10
C GLU A 55 9.10 -9.81 -4.44
N ASN A 56 8.36 -10.14 -5.51
CA ASN A 56 8.58 -9.67 -6.88
C ASN A 56 7.81 -8.38 -7.22
N PHE A 57 7.13 -7.77 -6.25
CA PHE A 57 6.17 -6.68 -6.45
C PHE A 57 6.60 -5.42 -5.69
N ILE A 58 7.53 -4.67 -6.29
CA ILE A 58 8.20 -3.52 -5.67
C ILE A 58 7.22 -2.38 -5.38
N VAL A 59 6.29 -2.09 -6.28
CA VAL A 59 5.34 -0.96 -6.12
C VAL A 59 4.40 -1.21 -4.95
N GLU A 60 3.98 -2.46 -4.79
CA GLU A 60 3.12 -2.94 -3.73
C GLU A 60 3.83 -2.83 -2.38
N GLN A 61 5.11 -3.19 -2.33
CA GLN A 61 5.92 -3.05 -1.13
C GLN A 61 6.16 -1.58 -0.76
N ILE A 62 6.36 -0.70 -1.74
CA ILE A 62 6.41 0.75 -1.50
C ILE A 62 5.11 1.24 -0.85
N ARG A 63 3.95 0.82 -1.37
CA ARG A 63 2.65 1.27 -0.87
C ARG A 63 2.35 0.76 0.54
N ILE A 64 2.68 -0.48 0.88
CA ILE A 64 2.48 -0.98 2.25
C ILE A 64 3.43 -0.31 3.24
N ASN A 65 4.70 -0.12 2.86
CA ASN A 65 5.67 0.60 3.70
C ASN A 65 5.20 2.04 3.96
N PHE A 66 4.61 2.69 2.95
CA PHE A 66 4.00 3.99 3.11
C PHE A 66 2.83 3.98 4.10
N MET A 67 1.96 2.97 4.06
CA MET A 67 0.87 2.81 5.04
C MET A 67 1.43 2.63 6.46
N THR A 68 2.50 1.85 6.63
CA THR A 68 3.20 1.70 7.91
C THR A 68 3.71 3.04 8.44
N SER A 69 4.31 3.86 7.59
CA SER A 69 4.79 5.20 7.96
C SER A 69 3.64 6.15 8.31
N LEU A 70 2.50 6.06 7.63
CA LEU A 70 1.28 6.80 8.01
C LEU A 70 0.77 6.40 9.40
N ILE A 71 0.76 5.10 9.70
CA ILE A 71 0.39 4.61 11.04
C ILE A 71 1.34 5.18 12.09
N GLN A 72 2.66 5.12 11.86
CA GLN A 72 3.65 5.68 12.80
C GLN A 72 3.47 7.18 13.00
N TYR A 73 3.22 7.95 11.93
CA TYR A 73 2.94 9.38 12.02
C TYR A 73 1.78 9.68 12.97
N THR A 74 0.73 8.84 13.00
CA THR A 74 -0.44 9.11 13.85
C THR A 74 -0.11 9.20 15.34
N SER A 75 0.95 8.50 15.80
CA SER A 75 1.43 8.51 17.18
C SER A 75 2.62 9.46 17.40
N THR A 76 3.54 9.56 16.45
CA THR A 76 4.79 10.34 16.63
C THR A 76 4.68 11.79 16.16
N LYS A 77 3.76 12.08 15.24
CA LYS A 77 3.67 13.33 14.47
C LYS A 77 4.91 13.64 13.61
N ASP A 78 5.84 12.70 13.50
CA ASP A 78 7.03 12.85 12.67
C ASP A 78 6.71 12.50 11.21
N LYS A 79 7.04 13.42 10.30
CA LYS A 79 6.79 13.32 8.86
C LYS A 79 8.03 12.90 8.08
N SER A 80 9.19 12.78 8.74
CA SER A 80 10.50 12.56 8.12
C SER A 80 10.51 11.34 7.19
N GLU A 81 10.04 10.20 7.68
CA GLU A 81 10.00 8.94 6.92
C GLU A 81 9.08 9.05 5.69
N ILE A 82 7.88 9.62 5.86
CA ILE A 82 6.93 9.83 4.75
C ILE A 82 7.54 10.75 3.69
N GLN A 83 8.21 11.84 4.10
CA GLN A 83 8.86 12.76 3.19
C GLN A 83 10.04 12.11 2.45
N SER A 84 10.82 11.30 3.15
CA SER A 84 11.94 10.52 2.57
C SER A 84 11.45 9.55 1.49
N GLN A 85 10.37 8.81 1.78
CA GLN A 85 9.75 7.89 0.82
C GLN A 85 9.19 8.64 -0.40
N LEU A 86 8.46 9.73 -0.19
CA LEU A 86 7.94 10.55 -1.30
C LEU A 86 9.05 11.12 -2.17
N LEU A 87 10.15 11.58 -1.57
CA LEU A 87 11.32 12.06 -2.32
C LEU A 87 11.95 10.93 -3.15
N SER A 88 12.08 9.74 -2.58
CA SER A 88 12.63 8.57 -3.27
C SER A 88 11.78 8.18 -4.48
N ILE A 89 10.45 8.13 -4.31
CA ILE A 89 9.50 7.82 -5.39
C ILE A 89 9.57 8.87 -6.50
N LYS A 90 9.66 10.15 -6.13
CA LYS A 90 9.84 11.25 -7.09
C LYS A 90 11.15 11.12 -7.88
N ASN A 91 12.24 10.78 -7.21
CA ASN A 91 13.55 10.61 -7.86
C ASN A 91 13.60 9.41 -8.81
N LEU A 92 12.74 8.40 -8.61
CA LEU A 92 12.56 7.27 -9.52
C LEU A 92 11.68 7.59 -10.74
N GLY A 93 11.14 8.81 -10.85
CA GLY A 93 10.24 9.20 -11.94
C GLY A 93 8.85 8.56 -11.87
N LEU A 94 8.44 8.07 -10.70
CA LEU A 94 7.14 7.44 -10.49
C LEU A 94 6.07 8.50 -10.14
N ASP A 95 5.86 9.47 -11.03
CA ASP A 95 5.09 10.69 -10.74
C ASP A 95 3.63 10.43 -10.33
N HIS A 96 2.97 9.45 -10.97
CA HIS A 96 1.60 9.07 -10.61
C HIS A 96 1.54 8.53 -9.18
N LEU A 97 2.43 7.60 -8.83
CA LEU A 97 2.51 7.05 -7.47
C LEU A 97 2.85 8.13 -6.44
N TYR A 98 3.79 9.03 -6.77
CA TYR A 98 4.14 10.16 -5.91
C TYR A 98 2.92 11.03 -5.61
N ASN A 99 2.15 11.39 -6.63
CA ASN A 99 0.98 12.26 -6.47
C ASN A 99 -0.11 11.59 -5.62
N ASP A 100 -0.39 10.31 -5.87
CA ASP A 100 -1.39 9.56 -5.11
C ASP A 100 -1.01 9.43 -3.63
N LEU A 101 0.24 9.06 -3.33
CA LEU A 101 0.71 8.91 -1.96
C LEU A 101 0.82 10.25 -1.24
N LYS A 102 1.26 11.31 -1.92
CA LYS A 102 1.28 12.66 -1.35
C LYS A 102 -0.13 13.14 -0.99
N PHE A 103 -1.10 12.88 -1.86
CA PHE A 103 -2.49 13.21 -1.61
C PHE A 103 -3.04 12.45 -0.40
N ALA A 104 -2.76 11.14 -0.31
CA ALA A 104 -3.13 10.33 0.84
C ALA A 104 -2.50 10.83 2.15
N ALA A 105 -1.20 11.15 2.16
CA ALA A 105 -0.52 11.70 3.33
C ALA A 105 -1.12 13.02 3.78
N ASN A 106 -1.40 13.95 2.86
CA ASN A 106 -2.01 15.24 3.20
C ASN A 106 -3.38 15.08 3.88
N GLN A 107 -4.19 14.11 3.43
CA GLN A 107 -5.45 13.80 4.11
C GLN A 107 -5.22 13.35 5.55
N ILE A 108 -4.27 12.44 5.80
CA ILE A 108 -3.98 11.97 7.16
C ILE A 108 -3.39 13.09 8.03
N PHE A 109 -2.47 13.90 7.49
CA PHE A 109 -1.89 15.04 8.20
C PHE A 109 -2.94 16.08 8.63
N SER A 110 -4.03 16.22 7.87
CA SER A 110 -5.12 17.13 8.24
C SER A 110 -6.00 16.62 9.39
N LEU A 111 -5.95 15.31 9.68
CA LEU A 111 -6.80 14.65 10.68
C LEU A 111 -6.12 14.46 12.04
N TYR A 112 -4.79 14.58 12.08
CA TYR A 112 -3.90 14.19 13.18
C TYR A 112 -2.79 15.21 13.40
#